data_AF-A0A8H4UCT4-F1
#
_entry.id   AF-A0A8H4UCT4-F1
#
_cell.length_a   1.000
_cell.length_b   1.000
_cell.length_c   1.000
_cell.angle_alpha   90.00
_cell.angle_beta   90.00
_cell.angle_gamma   90.00
#
_symmetry.space_group_name_H-M   'P 1'
#
loop_
_entity.id
_entity.type
_entity.pdbx_description
1 polymer ?
#
loop_
_entity_poly.entity_id
_entity_poly.type
_entity_poly.pdbx_seq_one_letter_code
_entity_poly.pdbx_strand_id
1 'polypeptide(L)'
;MKFLSTLLALPALVSAVFLNNEVVTGTSTHYGGNLNGGMCSFVNYKLPSGIYGTAFSGSNWNTAGNCGSCIEVTGPTGKKIKAMIVDQCPECAKGHLDLFQNAFDAVGGVNGLVNTSFRWTDCGITTPLILRNKEGTSQWWFSMSVVNSNIPVKSLEVSTDGGKSWKGTTRKPYNFFENQSGFGTQTVDVRVTSSTGKTITVKNVSIAPQTETKAGSNF
;
A
#
# COMPACT_ATOMS: atom_id res chain seq x y z
N MET A 1 22.73 -31.42 43.35
CA MET A 1 23.15 -31.16 41.96
C MET A 1 21.96 -30.60 41.19
N LYS A 2 21.91 -29.28 40.95
CA LYS A 2 20.88 -28.62 40.13
C LYS A 2 21.51 -28.32 38.76
N PHE A 3 21.02 -28.97 37.71
CA PHE A 3 21.41 -28.66 36.34
C PHE A 3 20.64 -27.43 35.86
N LEU A 4 21.38 -26.36 35.56
CA LEU A 4 20.86 -25.16 34.91
C LEU A 4 20.81 -25.46 33.40
N SER A 5 19.62 -25.60 32.84
CA SER A 5 19.43 -25.79 31.40
C SER A 5 19.31 -24.40 30.75
N THR A 6 20.35 -23.98 30.03
CA THR A 6 20.39 -22.71 29.31
C THR A 6 19.63 -22.89 27.99
N LEU A 7 18.42 -22.33 27.91
CA LEU A 7 17.63 -22.30 26.68
C LEU A 7 18.26 -21.29 25.71
N LEU A 8 18.98 -21.76 24.69
CA LEU A 8 19.43 -20.95 23.56
C LEU A 8 18.22 -20.61 22.69
N ALA A 9 17.73 -19.38 22.79
CA ALA A 9 16.76 -18.85 21.84
C ALA A 9 17.45 -18.67 20.47
N LEU A 10 17.08 -19.47 19.48
CA LEU A 10 17.49 -19.24 18.10
C LEU A 10 16.79 -17.96 17.58
N PRO A 11 17.49 -17.08 16.84
CA PRO A 11 16.83 -15.98 16.15
C PRO A 11 15.94 -16.58 15.05
N ALA A 12 14.65 -16.26 15.07
CA ALA A 12 13.77 -16.54 13.95
C ALA A 12 14.29 -15.76 12.73
N LEU A 13 14.80 -16.47 11.74
CA LEU A 13 15.08 -15.93 10.41
C LEU A 13 13.76 -15.50 9.79
N VAL A 14 13.42 -14.22 9.91
CA VAL A 14 12.34 -13.61 9.14
C VAL A 14 12.85 -13.45 7.71
N SER A 15 12.66 -14.48 6.89
CA SER A 15 12.84 -14.35 5.44
C SER A 15 11.86 -13.32 4.92
N ALA A 16 12.37 -12.18 4.45
CA ALA A 16 11.58 -11.16 3.78
C ALA A 16 11.08 -11.70 2.43
N VAL A 17 9.87 -12.26 2.40
CA VAL A 17 9.16 -12.69 1.19
C VAL A 17 8.58 -11.47 0.47
N PHE A 18 9.44 -10.58 -0.06
CA PHE A 18 8.99 -9.33 -0.69
C PHE A 18 9.12 -9.30 -2.21
N LEU A 19 9.91 -10.20 -2.76
CA LEU A 19 10.06 -10.36 -4.18
C LEU A 19 9.78 -11.82 -4.51
N ASN A 20 8.50 -12.20 -4.43
CA ASN A 20 8.08 -13.44 -5.05
C ASN A 20 8.35 -13.26 -6.55
N ASN A 21 9.37 -13.93 -7.09
CA ASN A 21 9.69 -13.90 -8.53
C ASN A 21 8.64 -14.61 -9.39
N GLU A 22 7.46 -14.89 -8.82
CA GLU A 22 6.31 -15.41 -9.52
C GLU A 22 5.85 -14.40 -10.56
N VAL A 23 5.94 -14.80 -11.82
CA VAL A 23 5.40 -14.06 -12.95
C VAL A 23 3.95 -14.47 -13.14
N VAL A 24 3.05 -13.50 -13.09
CA VAL A 24 1.64 -13.67 -13.38
C VAL A 24 1.40 -13.25 -14.83
N THR A 25 1.02 -14.20 -15.67
CA THR A 25 0.68 -13.95 -17.08
C THR A 25 -0.80 -13.60 -17.22
N GLY A 26 -1.11 -12.70 -18.14
CA GLY A 26 -2.48 -12.37 -18.50
C GLY A 26 -2.56 -11.38 -19.65
N THR A 27 -3.47 -10.42 -19.52
CA THR A 27 -3.70 -9.38 -20.52
C THR A 27 -3.82 -8.03 -19.83
N SER A 28 -3.72 -6.96 -20.61
CA SER A 28 -4.01 -5.63 -20.12
C SER A 28 -4.91 -4.87 -21.07
N THR A 29 -5.85 -4.12 -20.50
CA THR A 29 -6.60 -3.06 -21.18
C THR A 29 -6.10 -1.70 -20.70
N HIS A 30 -6.84 -0.64 -21.03
CA HIS A 30 -6.55 0.68 -20.53
C HIS A 30 -7.81 1.47 -20.16
N TYR A 31 -7.60 2.45 -19.29
CA TYR A 31 -8.59 3.48 -18.95
C TYR A 31 -7.96 4.86 -18.79
N GLY A 32 -8.80 5.88 -18.55
CA GLY A 32 -8.38 7.28 -18.42
C GLY A 32 -7.50 7.57 -17.19
N GLY A 33 -7.48 6.67 -16.20
CA GLY A 33 -6.73 6.85 -14.96
C GLY A 33 -7.41 7.76 -13.95
N ASN A 34 -7.33 7.41 -12.66
CA ASN A 34 -7.79 8.26 -11.57
C ASN A 34 -6.83 8.17 -10.36
N LEU A 35 -5.93 9.15 -10.22
CA LEU A 35 -5.05 9.27 -9.04
C LEU A 35 -5.64 10.09 -7.91
N ASN A 36 -6.67 10.89 -8.19
CA ASN A 36 -7.35 11.73 -7.22
C ASN A 36 -8.69 11.08 -6.85
N GLY A 37 -8.58 9.84 -6.38
CA GLY A 37 -9.66 8.91 -6.20
C GLY A 37 -9.14 7.50 -6.43
N GLY A 38 -9.80 6.79 -7.33
CA GLY A 38 -9.66 5.35 -7.46
C GLY A 38 -10.04 4.63 -6.17
N MET A 39 -10.08 3.31 -6.21
CA MET A 39 -10.37 2.53 -5.01
C MET A 39 -9.27 2.67 -3.95
N CYS A 40 -8.03 3.06 -4.31
CA CYS A 40 -7.02 3.37 -3.29
C CYS A 40 -7.22 4.72 -2.57
N SER A 41 -8.19 5.54 -3.02
CA SER A 41 -8.55 6.83 -2.42
C SER A 41 -7.37 7.78 -2.23
N PHE A 42 -6.45 7.80 -3.20
CA PHE A 42 -5.37 8.77 -3.23
C PHE A 42 -5.93 10.16 -3.52
N VAL A 43 -5.38 11.19 -2.89
CA VAL A 43 -5.79 12.58 -3.10
C VAL A 43 -4.54 13.45 -3.16
N ASN A 44 -4.46 14.32 -4.16
CA ASN A 44 -3.28 15.17 -4.42
C ASN A 44 -1.95 14.39 -4.52
N TYR A 45 -2.01 13.08 -4.79
CA TYR A 45 -0.83 12.25 -4.94
C TYR A 45 -0.26 12.34 -6.35
N LYS A 46 1.06 12.46 -6.46
CA LYS A 46 1.78 12.41 -7.73
C LYS A 46 2.58 11.13 -7.76
N LEU A 47 2.40 10.34 -8.82
CA LEU A 47 3.25 9.18 -9.06
C LEU A 47 4.71 9.64 -9.19
N PRO A 48 5.67 8.93 -8.57
CA PRO A 48 7.09 9.18 -8.79
C PRO A 48 7.46 9.06 -10.28
N SER A 49 8.48 9.81 -10.69
CA SER A 49 8.97 9.75 -12.08
C SER A 49 9.31 8.32 -12.49
N GLY A 50 8.87 7.91 -13.69
CA GLY A 50 9.08 6.56 -14.22
C GLY A 50 8.14 5.49 -13.66
N ILE A 51 7.15 5.87 -12.83
CA ILE A 51 6.10 4.97 -12.35
C ILE A 51 4.76 5.36 -12.98
N TYR A 52 4.13 4.39 -13.64
CA TYR A 52 2.79 4.51 -14.21
C TYR A 52 1.70 4.10 -13.21
N GLY A 53 0.43 4.32 -13.55
CA GLY A 53 -0.71 3.86 -12.75
C GLY A 53 -1.45 2.67 -13.39
N THR A 54 -2.08 1.84 -12.57
CA THR A 54 -2.99 0.77 -13.01
C THR A 54 -4.11 0.53 -12.00
N ALA A 55 -5.27 0.14 -12.51
CA ALA A 55 -6.28 -0.56 -11.73
C ALA A 55 -5.93 -2.06 -11.66
N PHE A 56 -6.14 -2.67 -10.50
CA PHE A 56 -5.74 -4.04 -10.21
C PHE A 56 -6.94 -4.98 -10.07
N SER A 57 -6.73 -6.26 -10.33
CA SER A 57 -7.76 -7.28 -10.32
C SER A 57 -8.64 -7.24 -9.06
N GLY A 58 -9.96 -7.15 -9.27
CA GLY A 58 -10.96 -7.26 -8.22
C GLY A 58 -10.90 -8.59 -7.48
N SER A 59 -10.66 -9.68 -8.22
CA SER A 59 -10.47 -11.03 -7.65
C SER A 59 -9.24 -11.15 -6.73
N ASN A 60 -8.31 -10.19 -6.82
CA ASN A 60 -7.09 -10.15 -6.01
C ASN A 60 -6.90 -8.78 -5.32
N TRP A 61 -8.01 -8.08 -5.01
CA TRP A 61 -7.93 -6.74 -4.43
C TRP A 61 -7.36 -6.71 -3.00
N ASN A 62 -7.49 -7.83 -2.27
CA ASN A 62 -6.95 -8.01 -0.92
C ASN A 62 -7.38 -6.91 0.07
N THR A 63 -8.63 -6.45 -0.01
CA THR A 63 -9.16 -5.34 0.82
C THR A 63 -8.23 -4.12 0.78
N ALA A 64 -7.80 -3.69 -0.42
CA ALA A 64 -6.81 -2.63 -0.64
C ALA A 64 -5.40 -2.89 -0.08
N GLY A 65 -5.07 -4.14 0.28
CA GLY A 65 -3.73 -4.51 0.75
C GLY A 65 -2.62 -4.30 -0.30
N ASN A 66 -3.00 -4.21 -1.58
CA ASN A 66 -2.10 -3.97 -2.70
C ASN A 66 -1.98 -2.49 -3.08
N CYS A 67 -2.77 -1.60 -2.49
CA CYS A 67 -2.72 -0.17 -2.81
C CYS A 67 -1.34 0.43 -2.57
N GLY A 68 -0.86 1.22 -3.53
CA GLY A 68 0.46 1.85 -3.50
C GLY A 68 1.64 0.91 -3.81
N SER A 69 1.39 -0.39 -3.95
CA SER A 69 2.42 -1.37 -4.30
C SER A 69 2.75 -1.29 -5.79
N CYS A 70 3.99 -1.63 -6.16
CA CYS A 70 4.43 -1.60 -7.55
C CYS A 70 4.62 -3.00 -8.16
N ILE A 71 4.37 -3.06 -9.46
CA ILE A 71 4.58 -4.22 -10.31
C ILE A 71 5.44 -3.83 -11.52
N GLU A 72 6.31 -4.73 -11.96
CA GLU A 72 6.98 -4.63 -13.26
C GLU A 72 6.10 -5.34 -14.28
N VAL A 73 5.55 -4.58 -15.22
CA VAL A 73 4.71 -5.10 -16.31
C VAL A 73 5.59 -5.31 -17.54
N THR A 74 5.58 -6.51 -18.09
CA THR A 74 6.28 -6.89 -19.32
C THR A 74 5.27 -7.00 -20.46
N GLY A 75 5.47 -6.19 -21.51
CA GLY A 75 4.69 -6.21 -22.73
C GLY A 75 5.15 -7.28 -23.74
N PRO A 76 4.47 -7.41 -24.89
CA PRO A 76 4.66 -8.49 -25.85
C PRO A 76 6.05 -8.49 -26.53
N THR A 77 6.73 -7.34 -26.57
CA THR A 77 8.09 -7.22 -27.13
C THR A 77 9.19 -7.42 -26.08
N GLY A 78 8.83 -7.77 -24.84
CA GLY A 78 9.76 -7.86 -23.71
C GLY A 78 10.06 -6.50 -23.05
N LYS A 79 9.49 -5.40 -23.55
CA LYS A 79 9.59 -4.08 -22.91
C LYS A 79 8.95 -4.11 -21.52
N LYS A 80 9.63 -3.49 -20.55
CA LYS A 80 9.24 -3.47 -19.14
C LYS A 80 8.93 -2.05 -18.70
N ILE A 81 7.86 -1.90 -17.94
CA ILE A 81 7.51 -0.66 -17.23
C ILE A 81 7.23 -0.96 -15.76
N LYS A 82 7.29 0.06 -14.92
CA LYS A 82 6.83 -0.02 -13.52
C LYS A 82 5.47 0.65 -13.39
N ALA A 83 4.49 -0.03 -12.81
CA ALA A 83 3.17 0.53 -12.52
C ALA A 83 2.85 0.38 -11.03
N MET A 84 2.22 1.41 -10.46
CA MET A 84 1.67 1.41 -9.11
C MET A 84 0.18 1.06 -9.17
N ILE A 85 -0.26 0.22 -8.22
CA ILE A 85 -1.68 -0.09 -8.02
C ILE A 85 -2.35 1.09 -7.31
N VAL A 86 -3.25 1.74 -8.03
CA VAL A 86 -3.93 2.98 -7.57
C VAL A 86 -5.45 2.85 -7.56
N ASP A 87 -5.98 1.78 -8.16
CA ASP A 87 -7.41 1.60 -8.35
C ASP A 87 -7.76 0.10 -8.41
N GLN A 88 -9.05 -0.22 -8.35
CA GLN A 88 -9.57 -1.57 -8.49
C GLN A 88 -10.30 -1.68 -9.83
N CYS A 89 -10.07 -2.77 -10.55
CA CYS A 89 -10.91 -3.21 -11.66
C CYS A 89 -11.74 -4.42 -11.19
N PRO A 90 -13.00 -4.23 -10.74
CA PRO A 90 -13.80 -5.28 -10.10
C PRO A 90 -13.97 -6.54 -10.96
N GLU A 91 -14.12 -6.37 -12.27
CA GLU A 91 -14.34 -7.41 -13.27
C GLU A 91 -13.05 -8.12 -13.73
N CYS A 92 -11.89 -7.51 -13.48
CA CYS A 92 -10.62 -8.03 -13.96
C CYS A 92 -10.21 -9.32 -13.23
N ALA A 93 -9.87 -10.36 -14.00
CA ALA A 93 -9.27 -11.59 -13.50
C ALA A 93 -7.86 -11.36 -12.91
N LYS A 94 -7.33 -12.32 -12.14
CA LYS A 94 -6.05 -12.20 -11.40
C LYS A 94 -4.86 -11.69 -12.23
N GLY A 95 -4.74 -12.13 -13.49
CA GLY A 95 -3.67 -11.74 -14.41
C GLY A 95 -3.99 -10.51 -15.27
N HIS A 96 -5.20 -9.95 -15.16
CA HIS A 96 -5.63 -8.83 -15.96
C HIS A 96 -5.35 -7.50 -15.25
N LEU A 97 -4.70 -6.57 -15.94
CA LEU A 97 -4.42 -5.22 -15.47
C LEU A 97 -5.16 -4.21 -16.34
N ASP A 98 -5.84 -3.24 -15.73
CA ASP A 98 -6.42 -2.13 -16.49
C ASP A 98 -5.53 -0.89 -16.31
N LEU A 99 -4.62 -0.72 -17.26
CA LEU A 99 -3.50 0.21 -17.19
C LEU A 99 -3.99 1.65 -17.42
N PHE A 100 -3.28 2.65 -16.89
CA PHE A 100 -3.45 4.01 -17.41
C PHE A 100 -3.08 4.03 -18.90
N GLN A 101 -3.74 4.86 -19.70
CA GLN A 101 -3.46 4.96 -21.15
C GLN A 101 -1.96 5.05 -21.47
N ASN A 102 -1.25 5.96 -20.79
CA ASN A 102 0.19 6.14 -21.02
C ASN A 102 1.03 4.90 -20.67
N ALA A 103 0.58 4.06 -19.74
CA ALA A 103 1.23 2.80 -19.39
C ALA A 103 0.93 1.71 -20.43
N PHE A 104 -0.32 1.64 -20.90
CA PHE A 104 -0.73 0.74 -21.99
C PHE A 104 0.05 1.00 -23.28
N ASP A 105 0.17 2.27 -23.67
CA ASP A 105 0.99 2.70 -24.80
C ASP A 105 2.46 2.32 -24.58
N ALA A 106 2.95 2.53 -23.35
CA ALA A 106 4.34 2.23 -23.01
C ALA A 106 4.66 0.72 -23.05
N VAL A 107 3.74 -0.18 -22.73
CA VAL A 107 3.95 -1.64 -22.89
C VAL A 107 3.74 -2.12 -24.33
N GLY A 108 3.29 -1.27 -25.25
CA GLY A 108 3.08 -1.61 -26.66
C GLY A 108 1.67 -2.08 -26.99
N GLY A 109 0.67 -1.64 -26.23
CA GLY A 109 -0.74 -1.87 -26.57
C GLY A 109 -1.17 -1.01 -27.77
N VAL A 110 -2.03 -1.57 -28.63
CA VAL A 110 -2.51 -0.91 -29.86
C VAL A 110 -4.02 -1.06 -30.10
N ASN A 111 -4.63 -2.16 -29.69
CA ASN A 111 -6.03 -2.51 -30.04
C ASN A 111 -6.91 -2.68 -28.80
N GLY A 112 -6.73 -1.82 -27.78
CA GLY A 112 -7.50 -1.87 -26.53
C GLY A 112 -7.17 -3.05 -25.60
N LEU A 113 -6.51 -4.09 -26.10
CA LEU A 113 -6.04 -5.24 -25.34
C LEU A 113 -4.64 -5.66 -25.79
N VAL A 114 -3.80 -6.08 -24.84
CA VAL A 114 -2.44 -6.55 -25.10
C VAL A 114 -2.05 -7.69 -24.15
N ASN A 115 -1.30 -8.67 -24.65
CA ASN A 115 -0.74 -9.73 -23.79
C ASN A 115 0.36 -9.16 -22.91
N THR A 116 0.27 -9.39 -21.61
CA THR A 116 1.24 -8.91 -20.64
C THR A 116 1.53 -9.98 -19.60
N SER A 117 2.58 -9.73 -18.83
CA SER A 117 2.80 -10.39 -17.56
C SER A 117 3.28 -9.38 -16.55
N PHE A 118 3.12 -9.67 -15.27
CA PHE A 118 3.68 -8.84 -14.22
C PHE A 118 4.29 -9.67 -13.10
N ARG A 119 5.21 -9.03 -12.38
CA ARG A 119 5.68 -9.51 -11.08
C ARG A 119 5.78 -8.34 -10.12
N TRP A 120 5.70 -8.62 -8.83
CA TRP A 120 5.92 -7.60 -7.80
C TRP A 120 7.34 -7.05 -7.86
N THR A 121 7.48 -5.74 -7.67
CA THR A 121 8.78 -5.06 -7.66
C THR A 121 8.78 -3.93 -6.64
N ASP A 122 9.98 -3.57 -6.17
CA ASP A 122 10.18 -2.37 -5.37
C ASP A 122 9.78 -1.11 -6.16
N CYS A 123 9.05 -0.19 -5.53
CA CYS A 123 8.65 1.07 -6.16
C CYS A 123 9.87 1.98 -6.41
N GLY A 124 10.87 1.96 -5.54
CA GLY A 124 12.05 2.83 -5.56
C GLY A 124 11.78 4.18 -4.90
N ILE A 125 10.79 4.25 -3.99
CA ILE A 125 10.40 5.49 -3.31
C ILE A 125 11.36 5.74 -2.15
N THR A 126 12.12 6.83 -2.23
CA THR A 126 13.09 7.23 -1.20
C THR A 126 12.57 8.29 -0.24
N THR A 127 11.45 8.95 -0.58
CA THR A 127 10.82 9.95 0.28
C THR A 127 9.98 9.27 1.38
N PRO A 128 9.77 9.94 2.53
CA PRO A 128 9.02 9.35 3.63
C PRO A 128 7.58 8.98 3.27
N LEU A 129 7.04 7.99 3.98
CA LEU A 129 5.60 7.71 3.90
C LEU A 129 4.79 8.87 4.51
N ILE A 130 3.51 8.95 4.13
CA ILE A 130 2.60 10.00 4.56
C ILE A 130 1.37 9.36 5.20
N LEU A 131 1.03 9.83 6.40
CA LEU A 131 -0.23 9.53 7.07
C LEU A 131 -1.25 10.59 6.66
N ARG A 132 -2.41 10.20 6.18
CA ARG A 132 -3.46 11.13 5.74
C ARG A 132 -4.78 10.83 6.43
N ASN A 133 -5.31 11.82 7.14
CA ASN A 133 -6.63 11.73 7.75
C ASN A 133 -7.72 11.90 6.70
N LYS A 134 -8.76 11.05 6.76
CA LYS A 134 -9.95 11.20 5.93
C LYS A 134 -10.74 12.44 6.35
N GLU A 135 -11.55 12.97 5.44
CA GLU A 135 -12.67 13.83 5.83
C GLU A 135 -13.54 13.15 6.90
N GLY A 136 -13.95 13.92 7.91
CA GLY A 136 -14.72 13.44 9.05
C GLY A 136 -13.91 12.86 10.20
N THR A 137 -12.59 12.66 10.02
CA THR A 137 -11.72 12.16 11.09
C THR A 137 -11.76 13.09 12.30
N SER A 138 -11.95 12.52 13.48
CA SER A 138 -12.10 13.21 14.75
C SER A 138 -11.85 12.27 15.93
N GLN A 139 -11.87 12.82 17.14
CA GLN A 139 -11.67 12.01 18.35
C GLN A 139 -12.76 10.95 18.55
N TRP A 140 -13.92 11.12 17.89
CA TRP A 140 -15.08 10.24 17.95
C TRP A 140 -15.14 9.22 16.81
N TRP A 141 -14.40 9.45 15.72
CA TRP A 141 -14.34 8.56 14.58
C TRP A 141 -12.99 8.70 13.86
N PHE A 142 -12.25 7.60 13.74
CA PHE A 142 -10.91 7.61 13.15
C PHE A 142 -10.90 6.92 11.79
N SER A 143 -10.28 7.56 10.79
CA SER A 143 -10.02 6.98 9.47
C SER A 143 -8.77 7.60 8.87
N MET A 144 -7.72 6.80 8.71
CA MET A 144 -6.43 7.25 8.20
C MET A 144 -5.91 6.32 7.11
N SER A 145 -5.32 6.87 6.05
CA SER A 145 -4.61 6.08 5.04
C SER A 145 -3.10 6.27 5.18
N VAL A 146 -2.36 5.29 4.67
CA VAL A 146 -0.90 5.35 4.52
C VAL A 146 -0.60 5.46 3.03
N VAL A 147 0.08 6.53 2.65
CA VAL A 147 0.41 6.88 1.27
C VAL A 147 1.92 6.91 1.11
N ASN A 148 2.41 6.74 -0.12
CA ASN A 148 3.84 6.78 -0.45
C ASN A 148 4.68 5.70 0.28
N SER A 149 4.09 4.56 0.65
CA SER A 149 4.81 3.44 1.26
C SER A 149 5.53 2.62 0.18
N ASN A 150 6.82 2.31 0.39
CA ASN A 150 7.59 1.51 -0.56
C ASN A 150 7.28 0.00 -0.48
N ILE A 151 6.72 -0.43 0.65
CA ILE A 151 6.35 -1.82 0.94
C ILE A 151 4.84 -1.85 1.23
N PRO A 152 4.09 -2.89 0.79
CA PRO A 152 2.68 -3.01 1.14
C PRO A 152 2.48 -2.89 2.65
N VAL A 153 1.54 -2.04 3.05
CA VAL A 153 1.20 -1.91 4.47
C VAL A 153 0.41 -3.15 4.88
N LYS A 154 0.63 -3.65 6.09
CA LYS A 154 -0.16 -4.73 6.70
C LYS A 154 -1.19 -4.15 7.67
N SER A 155 -0.74 -3.37 8.64
CA SER A 155 -1.59 -2.80 9.69
C SER A 155 -1.20 -1.37 10.06
N LEU A 156 -2.17 -0.66 10.62
CA LEU A 156 -2.00 0.62 11.29
C LEU A 156 -2.55 0.47 12.71
N GLU A 157 -1.74 0.81 13.69
CA GLU A 157 -2.11 0.77 15.11
C GLU A 157 -1.91 2.15 15.71
N VAL A 158 -2.71 2.46 16.72
CA VAL A 158 -2.74 3.78 17.35
C VAL A 158 -2.50 3.66 18.84
N SER A 159 -1.70 4.58 19.38
CA SER A 159 -1.45 4.73 20.80
C SER A 159 -1.89 6.12 21.27
N THR A 160 -2.49 6.17 22.46
CA THR A 160 -2.93 7.40 23.13
C THR A 160 -2.17 7.65 24.44
N ASP A 161 -1.18 6.82 24.76
CA ASP A 161 -0.45 6.81 26.03
C ASP A 161 1.08 6.92 25.86
N GLY A 162 1.51 7.48 24.73
CA GLY A 162 2.93 7.67 24.39
C GLY A 162 3.63 6.37 23.99
N GLY A 163 2.90 5.43 23.39
CA GLY A 163 3.42 4.18 22.85
C GLY A 163 3.48 3.02 23.84
N LYS A 164 2.90 3.15 25.05
CA LYS A 164 2.87 2.07 26.05
C LYS A 164 1.90 0.96 25.65
N SER A 165 0.77 1.32 25.06
CA SER A 165 -0.21 0.39 24.49
C SER A 165 -0.61 0.78 23.07
N TRP A 166 -1.00 -0.21 22.27
CA TRP A 166 -1.33 -0.04 20.85
C TRP A 166 -2.66 -0.72 20.55
N LYS A 167 -3.61 0.05 20.02
CA LYS A 167 -4.92 -0.44 19.60
C LYS A 167 -4.96 -0.57 18.08
N GLY A 168 -5.36 -1.74 17.61
CA GLY A 168 -5.51 -2.01 16.18
C GLY A 168 -6.66 -1.23 15.54
N THR A 169 -6.54 -1.03 14.24
CA THR A 169 -7.60 -0.49 13.36
C THR A 169 -7.99 -1.54 12.32
N THR A 170 -9.10 -1.31 11.63
CA THR A 170 -9.59 -2.20 10.57
C THR A 170 -9.39 -1.54 9.21
N ARG A 171 -8.64 -2.18 8.32
CA ARG A 171 -8.53 -1.73 6.92
C ARG A 171 -9.85 -1.91 6.20
N LYS A 172 -10.25 -0.90 5.44
CA LYS A 172 -11.40 -0.93 4.53
C LYS A 172 -10.97 -1.18 3.08
N PRO A 173 -11.90 -1.66 2.22
CA PRO A 173 -11.61 -1.90 0.81
C PRO A 173 -11.11 -0.68 0.03
N TYR A 174 -11.19 0.52 0.58
CA TYR A 174 -10.75 1.76 -0.06
C TYR A 174 -9.47 2.37 0.56
N ASN A 175 -8.64 1.52 1.17
CA ASN A 175 -7.30 1.83 1.71
C ASN A 175 -7.24 2.75 2.95
N PHE A 176 -8.36 2.91 3.67
CA PHE A 176 -8.36 3.56 4.99
C PHE A 176 -8.37 2.54 6.11
N PHE A 177 -7.73 2.91 7.22
CA PHE A 177 -7.68 2.18 8.47
C PHE A 177 -8.55 2.88 9.50
N GLU A 178 -9.57 2.17 9.99
CA GLU A 178 -10.65 2.80 10.72
C GLU A 178 -10.85 2.24 12.13
N ASN A 179 -11.32 3.13 13.01
CA ASN A 179 -11.89 2.79 14.31
C ASN A 179 -13.14 3.66 14.52
N GLN A 180 -14.31 3.01 14.49
CA GLN A 180 -15.61 3.68 14.55
C GLN A 180 -15.86 4.46 15.84
N SER A 181 -15.25 4.04 16.95
CA SER A 181 -15.39 4.72 18.25
C SER A 181 -14.39 5.87 18.42
N GLY A 182 -13.50 6.09 17.45
CA GLY A 182 -12.38 7.02 17.58
C GLY A 182 -11.44 6.64 18.72
N PHE A 183 -10.60 7.59 19.12
CA PHE A 183 -9.58 7.42 20.17
C PHE A 183 -9.74 8.39 21.34
N GLY A 184 -10.74 9.27 21.33
CA GLY A 184 -11.05 10.19 22.42
C GLY A 184 -10.04 11.31 22.64
N THR A 185 -9.07 11.50 21.75
CA THR A 185 -8.04 12.54 21.81
C THR A 185 -7.81 13.16 20.43
N GLN A 186 -7.33 14.40 20.38
CA GLN A 186 -7.02 15.14 19.14
C GLN A 186 -5.63 14.83 18.57
N THR A 187 -4.79 14.10 19.30
CA THR A 187 -3.44 13.74 18.87
C THR A 187 -3.12 12.33 19.33
N VAL A 188 -2.47 11.56 18.45
CA VAL A 188 -2.14 10.14 18.68
C VAL A 188 -0.75 9.80 18.16
N ASP A 189 -0.17 8.73 18.67
CA ASP A 189 0.98 8.08 18.03
C ASP A 189 0.47 6.99 17.09
N VAL A 190 1.08 6.86 15.91
CA VAL A 190 0.70 5.89 14.88
C VAL A 190 1.85 4.95 14.60
N ARG A 191 1.60 3.64 14.62
CA ARG A 191 2.54 2.60 14.18
C ARG A 191 2.01 1.96 12.91
N VAL A 192 2.78 2.08 11.85
CA VAL A 192 2.52 1.40 10.58
C VAL A 192 3.41 0.17 10.52
N THR A 193 2.81 -1.00 10.28
CA THR A 193 3.54 -2.24 10.05
C THR A 193 3.41 -2.63 8.59
N SER A 194 4.52 -2.83 7.89
CA SER A 194 4.52 -3.36 6.53
C SER A 194 4.25 -4.86 6.52
N SER A 195 3.97 -5.44 5.36
CA SER A 195 3.82 -6.90 5.23
C SER A 195 5.11 -7.67 5.54
N THR A 196 6.29 -7.02 5.58
CA THR A 196 7.56 -7.63 6.03
C THR A 196 7.65 -7.80 7.55
N GLY A 197 6.79 -7.11 8.29
CA GLY A 197 6.94 -6.93 9.74
C GLY A 197 7.80 -5.72 10.14
N LYS A 198 8.46 -5.02 9.21
CA LYS A 198 9.08 -3.71 9.50
C LYS A 198 8.03 -2.71 9.97
N THR A 199 8.39 -1.88 10.94
CA THR A 199 7.51 -0.89 11.56
C THR A 199 8.08 0.52 11.46
N ILE A 200 7.20 1.51 11.34
CA ILE A 200 7.49 2.93 11.45
C ILE A 200 6.52 3.52 12.47
N THR A 201 7.04 4.27 13.43
CA THR A 201 6.24 5.01 14.41
C THR A 201 6.33 6.51 14.14
N VAL A 202 5.17 7.15 14.01
CA VAL A 202 5.04 8.60 13.89
C VAL A 202 4.36 9.11 15.16
N LYS A 203 5.04 10.03 15.86
CA LYS A 203 4.54 10.57 17.13
C LYS A 203 3.73 11.83 16.90
N ASN A 204 2.82 12.11 17.84
CA ASN A 204 2.05 13.36 17.89
C ASN A 204 1.31 13.69 16.57
N VAL A 205 0.73 12.67 15.94
CA VAL A 205 -0.07 12.81 14.72
C VAL A 205 -1.40 13.48 15.08
N SER A 206 -1.66 14.65 14.50
CA SER A 206 -2.96 15.30 14.58
C SER A 206 -4.02 14.42 13.94
N ILE A 207 -5.20 14.33 14.54
CA ILE A 207 -6.37 13.65 13.94
C ILE A 207 -7.39 14.65 13.36
N ALA A 208 -6.97 15.89 13.11
CA ALA A 208 -7.79 16.85 12.39
C ALA A 208 -8.12 16.32 10.97
N PRO A 209 -9.35 16.50 10.49
CA PRO A 209 -9.77 15.96 9.20
C PRO A 209 -8.94 16.56 8.06
N GLN A 210 -8.70 15.75 7.02
CA GLN A 210 -7.99 16.15 5.79
C GLN A 210 -6.55 16.66 6.00
N THR A 211 -5.95 16.41 7.15
CA THR A 211 -4.54 16.73 7.41
C THR A 211 -3.61 15.58 7.01
N GLU A 212 -2.38 15.93 6.70
CA GLU A 212 -1.30 14.99 6.41
C GLU A 212 -0.17 15.15 7.43
N THR A 213 0.43 14.02 7.84
CA THR A 213 1.65 13.99 8.64
C THR A 213 2.69 13.14 7.92
N LYS A 214 3.84 13.74 7.60
CA LYS A 214 4.97 13.01 7.03
C LYS A 214 5.67 12.22 8.13
N ALA A 215 5.99 10.96 7.85
CA ALA A 215 6.89 10.20 8.70
C ALA A 215 8.35 10.70 8.57
N GLY A 216 9.22 10.21 9.45
CA GLY A 216 10.66 10.46 9.34
C GLY A 216 11.36 9.64 8.24
N SER A 217 10.72 8.57 7.74
CA SER A 217 11.34 7.64 6.79
C SER A 217 10.30 6.87 5.97
N ASN A 218 10.81 6.03 5.06
CA ASN A 218 10.10 4.90 4.46
C ASN A 218 10.65 3.58 5.04
N PHE A 219 10.08 2.44 4.63
CA PHE A 219 10.52 1.11 5.05
C PHE A 219 11.82 0.63 4.38
#